data_AF-A0A3R8TK40-F1
#
_entry.id   AF-A0A3R8TK40-F1
#
_cell.length_a   1.000
_cell.length_b   1.000
_cell.length_c   1.000
_cell.angle_alpha   90.00
_cell.angle_beta   90.00
_cell.angle_gamma   90.00
#
_symmetry.space_group_name_H-M   'P 1'
#
loop_
_entity.id
_entity.type
_entity.pdbx_description
1 polymer ?
#
loop_
_entity_poly.entity_id
_entity_poly.type
_entity_poly.pdbx_seq_one_letter_code
_entity_poly.pdbx_strand_id
1 'polypeptide(L)'
;MSASFWDPKSEPPGDPQQGTPQPAQPPHTPPGSPAAAATGPAAPGAAPSDRPPEPQQPPSWQQGVVLPLQVPGRTEPGSAPAYPAQPAAPPVQDGNLAPLRIPTARQEDGSVADRMRVGLWGAPRSGKTTYLAALPIAAMQYQRHEEGNWLIGGMTAESSDFLNNSVTNLMIERRFPPATVALDSMSWSFNGQEPGTGLMRRRLREAGFVLEIQDAPGEAFQPTNPMHVRVLDQLARAQGLIYLFDPLGDAQTDTHSLTFFFSTLNELNNRIRNAGGHDRGRLPHHVSVCIAKFDHPEIFEPAVKAGWVTQDTVGAQLPRVPSHLADSYFQWLCDDYRGATARLVRDGLAAYFHPERVKYYATSAIGFRLNPQHVFDYRKYANVEIVNGEPRICTSPEPINVLEPLTDLERRMRASGTGRKGRPW
;
A
#
# COMPACT_ATOMS: atom_id res chain seq x y z
N MET A 1 24.37 -22.04 45.33
CA MET A 1 24.01 -22.69 44.06
C MET A 1 24.38 -21.71 42.94
N SER A 2 25.65 -21.31 42.83
CA SER A 2 26.75 -21.94 42.08
C SER A 2 26.41 -22.17 40.60
N ALA A 3 26.77 -21.16 39.81
CA ALA A 3 26.75 -21.14 38.35
C ALA A 3 28.03 -21.78 37.80
N SER A 4 27.89 -22.57 36.74
CA SER A 4 29.02 -23.16 36.00
C SER A 4 29.17 -22.45 34.66
N PHE A 5 30.29 -21.77 34.53
CA PHE A 5 30.82 -21.12 33.32
C PHE A 5 31.32 -22.18 32.34
N TRP A 6 31.01 -22.03 31.05
CA TRP A 6 31.55 -22.84 29.95
C TRP A 6 32.59 -22.01 29.20
N ASP A 7 33.81 -22.54 29.04
CA ASP A 7 34.95 -21.91 28.34
C ASP A 7 35.40 -22.83 27.18
N PRO A 8 35.32 -22.41 25.90
CA PRO A 8 35.72 -23.25 24.77
C PRO A 8 37.05 -22.78 24.17
N LYS A 9 38.18 -23.23 24.75
CA LYS A 9 39.49 -23.25 24.06
C LYS A 9 40.33 -24.43 24.54
N SER A 10 40.42 -25.48 23.73
CA SER A 10 41.60 -26.37 23.64
C SER A 10 41.40 -27.41 22.54
N GLU A 11 41.92 -27.10 21.35
CA GLU A 11 42.35 -28.11 20.38
C GLU A 11 43.69 -28.73 20.84
N PRO A 12 43.95 -29.99 20.51
CA PRO A 12 45.31 -30.48 20.33
C PRO A 12 45.61 -30.88 18.86
N PRO A 13 46.89 -30.88 18.46
CA PRO A 13 47.32 -30.97 17.06
C PRO A 13 47.53 -32.43 16.60
N GLY A 14 47.28 -32.68 15.32
CA GLY A 14 47.65 -33.90 14.62
C GLY A 14 48.01 -33.60 13.16
N ASP A 15 49.27 -33.84 12.83
CA ASP A 15 49.94 -33.64 11.53
C ASP A 15 50.28 -35.06 10.95
N PRO A 16 50.87 -35.24 9.74
CA PRO A 16 50.35 -35.03 8.39
C PRO A 16 50.42 -36.30 7.48
N GLN A 17 49.96 -36.15 6.22
CA GLN A 17 50.34 -36.84 4.96
C GLN A 17 49.37 -37.82 4.27
N GLN A 18 49.52 -37.82 2.93
CA GLN A 18 48.90 -38.61 1.85
C GLN A 18 47.58 -38.01 1.31
N GLY A 19 47.38 -37.68 0.04
CA GLY A 19 48.13 -37.90 -1.20
C GLY A 19 47.14 -38.19 -2.33
N THR A 20 47.05 -37.28 -3.33
CA THR A 20 46.49 -37.44 -4.71
C THR A 20 44.97 -37.71 -4.90
N PRO A 21 44.38 -37.52 -6.12
CA PRO A 21 44.75 -36.68 -7.27
C PRO A 21 43.60 -35.81 -7.84
N GLN A 22 44.01 -34.87 -8.68
CA GLN A 22 43.24 -33.89 -9.47
C GLN A 22 42.50 -34.53 -10.66
N PRO A 23 41.22 -34.18 -10.95
CA PRO A 23 40.54 -34.63 -12.16
C PRO A 23 40.77 -33.68 -13.35
N ALA A 24 40.86 -34.31 -14.52
CA ALA A 24 41.31 -33.78 -15.81
C ALA A 24 40.37 -32.76 -16.47
N GLN A 25 40.98 -31.81 -17.18
CA GLN A 25 40.32 -30.91 -18.13
C GLN A 25 40.05 -31.62 -19.47
N PRO A 26 38.88 -31.41 -20.11
CA PRO A 26 38.65 -31.83 -21.49
C PRO A 26 39.23 -30.83 -22.52
N PRO A 27 39.59 -31.29 -23.73
CA PRO A 27 40.40 -30.54 -24.68
C PRO A 27 39.65 -29.49 -25.50
N HIS A 28 40.38 -28.43 -25.84
CA HIS A 28 40.07 -27.37 -26.79
C HIS A 28 39.95 -27.90 -28.24
N THR A 29 38.92 -27.47 -28.96
CA THR A 29 38.81 -27.53 -30.43
C THR A 29 38.94 -26.10 -31.02
N PRO A 30 39.83 -25.86 -32.01
CA PRO A 30 39.94 -24.58 -32.70
C PRO A 30 39.09 -24.51 -34.00
N PRO A 31 38.99 -23.33 -34.65
CA PRO A 31 37.81 -22.91 -35.42
C PRO A 31 37.94 -23.13 -36.94
N GLY A 32 36.80 -23.33 -37.61
CA GLY A 32 36.67 -23.35 -39.07
C GLY A 32 35.73 -22.24 -39.55
N SER A 33 36.28 -21.34 -40.38
CA SER A 33 35.66 -20.14 -40.96
C SER A 33 34.99 -20.43 -42.34
N PRO A 34 34.35 -19.44 -43.00
CA PRO A 34 33.06 -19.59 -43.70
C PRO A 34 33.17 -19.83 -45.21
N ALA A 35 32.06 -20.21 -45.84
CA ALA A 35 31.86 -20.11 -47.28
C ALA A 35 30.47 -19.55 -47.60
N ALA A 36 30.47 -18.63 -48.57
CA ALA A 36 29.38 -17.77 -48.98
C ALA A 36 28.73 -18.23 -50.30
N ALA A 37 27.53 -17.68 -50.52
CA ALA A 37 26.90 -17.31 -51.80
C ALA A 37 26.45 -18.42 -52.78
N ALA A 38 25.15 -18.36 -53.16
CA ALA A 38 24.68 -17.79 -54.45
C ALA A 38 23.24 -18.28 -54.76
N THR A 39 22.26 -17.36 -54.78
CA THR A 39 21.46 -16.88 -55.95
C THR A 39 20.27 -17.75 -56.39
N GLY A 40 19.09 -17.11 -56.48
CA GLY A 40 17.76 -17.65 -56.85
C GLY A 40 17.57 -17.99 -58.35
N PRO A 41 16.36 -17.91 -58.99
CA PRO A 41 15.25 -16.97 -58.72
C PRO A 41 13.80 -17.51 -58.94
N ALA A 42 12.83 -16.57 -58.79
CA ALA A 42 11.56 -16.40 -59.54
C ALA A 42 10.21 -16.66 -58.82
N ALA A 43 9.34 -15.65 -58.97
CA ALA A 43 8.03 -15.33 -58.34
C ALA A 43 6.83 -16.01 -59.07
N PRO A 44 5.54 -15.58 -58.98
CA PRO A 44 4.85 -14.62 -58.10
C PRO A 44 3.49 -15.09 -57.51
N GLY A 45 2.90 -14.33 -56.60
CA GLY A 45 1.50 -14.52 -56.18
C GLY A 45 1.04 -13.48 -55.16
N ALA A 46 0.24 -12.51 -55.59
CA ALA A 46 -0.24 -11.37 -54.82
C ALA A 46 -1.47 -11.72 -53.95
N ALA A 47 -1.52 -11.12 -52.75
CA ALA A 47 -2.63 -10.50 -52.00
C ALA A 47 -4.06 -11.13 -52.06
N PRO A 48 -4.84 -11.16 -50.93
CA PRO A 48 -5.19 -9.93 -50.22
C PRO A 48 -5.23 -9.97 -48.69
N SER A 49 -5.05 -8.76 -48.17
CA SER A 49 -5.39 -8.16 -46.88
C SER A 49 -6.56 -8.75 -46.08
N ASP A 50 -6.27 -9.18 -44.85
CA ASP A 50 -7.23 -9.31 -43.75
C ASP A 50 -7.12 -8.10 -42.80
N ARG A 51 -8.14 -7.25 -42.83
CA ARG A 51 -8.43 -6.25 -41.79
C ARG A 51 -9.16 -6.93 -40.63
N PRO A 52 -8.81 -6.66 -39.36
CA PRO A 52 -9.65 -7.06 -38.24
C PRO A 52 -10.94 -6.21 -38.18
N PRO A 53 -12.07 -6.79 -37.74
CA PRO A 53 -13.37 -6.10 -37.73
C PRO A 53 -13.47 -5.03 -36.65
N GLU A 54 -14.10 -3.94 -37.06
CA GLU A 54 -14.48 -2.76 -36.30
C GLU A 54 -15.55 -3.09 -35.23
N PRO A 55 -15.45 -2.56 -34.00
CA PRO A 55 -16.43 -2.82 -32.94
C PRO A 55 -17.76 -2.10 -33.19
N GLN A 56 -18.83 -2.89 -33.20
CA GLN A 56 -20.21 -2.44 -33.36
C GLN A 56 -20.64 -1.52 -32.19
N GLN A 57 -21.19 -0.35 -32.54
CA GLN A 57 -21.87 0.55 -31.62
C GLN A 57 -23.15 -0.11 -31.06
N PRO A 58 -23.48 0.09 -29.77
CA PRO A 58 -24.74 -0.40 -29.21
C PRO A 58 -25.95 0.43 -29.70
N PRO A 59 -27.13 -0.20 -29.85
CA PRO A 59 -28.31 0.46 -30.39
C PRO A 59 -28.94 1.48 -29.43
N SER A 60 -29.41 2.57 -30.04
CA SER A 60 -30.20 3.66 -29.45
C SER A 60 -31.53 3.17 -28.88
N TRP A 61 -31.76 3.36 -27.59
CA TRP A 61 -33.08 3.17 -26.99
C TRP A 61 -33.99 4.35 -27.32
N GLN A 62 -35.03 4.04 -28.09
CA GLN A 62 -36.14 4.92 -28.41
C GLN A 62 -37.02 5.18 -27.18
N GLN A 63 -37.57 6.39 -27.17
CA GLN A 63 -38.45 6.97 -26.16
C GLN A 63 -39.74 6.16 -25.99
N GLY A 64 -39.97 5.65 -24.77
CA GLY A 64 -41.21 5.01 -24.36
C GLY A 64 -42.11 5.97 -23.59
N VAL A 65 -43.33 6.14 -24.09
CA VAL A 65 -44.45 6.92 -23.54
C VAL A 65 -44.90 6.36 -22.18
N VAL A 66 -45.03 7.22 -21.17
CA VAL A 66 -45.61 6.87 -19.85
C VAL A 66 -47.12 7.12 -19.87
N LEU A 67 -47.91 6.05 -19.71
CA LEU A 67 -49.34 6.12 -19.40
C LEU A 67 -49.56 5.90 -17.88
N PRO A 68 -50.46 6.65 -17.23
CA PRO A 68 -50.74 6.48 -15.80
C PRO A 68 -51.65 5.29 -15.51
N LEU A 69 -51.24 4.43 -14.57
CA LEU A 69 -52.05 3.36 -13.99
C LEU A 69 -53.02 3.92 -12.94
N GLN A 70 -54.32 3.75 -13.16
CA GLN A 70 -55.38 3.88 -12.17
C GLN A 70 -55.51 2.57 -11.38
N VAL A 71 -55.56 2.66 -10.04
CA VAL A 71 -55.87 1.53 -9.15
C VAL A 71 -57.26 1.75 -8.53
N PRO A 72 -58.20 0.79 -8.66
CA PRO A 72 -59.54 0.92 -8.09
C PRO A 72 -59.68 0.32 -6.69
N GLY A 73 -60.25 1.14 -5.80
CA GLY A 73 -61.24 0.87 -4.73
C GLY A 73 -61.21 -0.37 -3.82
N ARG A 74 -61.39 -0.09 -2.51
CA ARG A 74 -62.00 -0.84 -1.37
C ARG A 74 -61.09 -0.70 -0.14
N THR A 75 -61.53 -0.51 1.11
CA THR A 75 -62.84 -0.58 1.78
C THR A 75 -62.65 0.12 3.15
N GLU A 76 -63.67 0.77 3.66
CA GLU A 76 -63.70 1.27 5.05
C GLU A 76 -63.65 0.12 6.08
N PRO A 77 -63.07 0.37 7.26
CA PRO A 77 -63.61 -0.22 8.48
C PRO A 77 -63.74 0.77 9.65
N GLY A 78 -64.94 0.77 10.24
CA GLY A 78 -65.09 0.53 11.68
C GLY A 78 -64.86 1.69 12.64
N SER A 79 -65.97 2.32 13.05
CA SER A 79 -66.07 3.23 14.20
C SER A 79 -65.63 2.57 15.52
N ALA A 80 -64.79 3.27 16.29
CA ALA A 80 -64.41 2.95 17.67
C ALA A 80 -64.39 4.25 18.52
N PRO A 81 -64.50 4.16 19.86
CA PRO A 81 -65.27 5.09 20.69
C PRO A 81 -64.62 6.46 20.95
N ALA A 82 -65.49 7.46 21.14
CA ALA A 82 -65.17 8.85 21.39
C ALA A 82 -64.40 9.04 22.72
N TYR A 83 -63.19 9.57 22.64
CA TYR A 83 -62.48 10.18 23.76
C TYR A 83 -62.98 11.62 23.99
N PRO A 84 -63.03 12.11 25.24
CA PRO A 84 -63.42 13.48 25.53
C PRO A 84 -62.44 14.47 24.88
N ALA A 85 -62.99 15.53 24.29
CA ALA A 85 -62.25 16.54 23.53
C ALA A 85 -61.12 17.17 24.36
N GLN A 86 -59.88 17.00 23.89
CA GLN A 86 -58.75 17.81 24.35
C GLN A 86 -58.92 19.26 23.88
N PRO A 87 -58.60 20.26 24.71
CA PRO A 87 -58.64 21.66 24.29
C PRO A 87 -57.66 21.90 23.13
N ALA A 88 -58.12 22.63 22.12
CA ALA A 88 -57.38 22.90 20.90
C ALA A 88 -56.01 23.53 21.21
N ALA A 89 -54.95 22.85 20.78
CA ALA A 89 -53.61 23.44 20.74
C ALA A 89 -53.64 24.65 19.79
N PRO A 90 -52.89 25.74 20.11
CA PRO A 90 -52.81 26.89 19.22
C PRO A 90 -52.27 26.47 17.85
N PRO A 91 -52.70 27.11 16.75
CA PRO A 91 -52.28 26.76 15.41
C PRO A 91 -50.77 26.91 15.29
N VAL A 92 -50.10 25.78 15.05
CA VAL A 92 -48.70 25.75 14.64
C VAL A 92 -48.64 26.43 13.28
N GLN A 93 -48.02 27.61 13.22
CA GLN A 93 -47.69 28.25 11.96
C GLN A 93 -46.67 27.37 11.24
N ASP A 94 -47.12 26.60 10.25
CA ASP A 94 -46.26 25.99 9.24
C ASP A 94 -45.64 27.10 8.38
N GLY A 95 -44.64 27.75 8.96
CA GLY A 95 -43.70 28.58 8.24
C GLY A 95 -42.83 27.67 7.40
N ASN A 96 -42.91 27.83 6.10
CA ASN A 96 -42.06 27.24 5.08
C ASN A 96 -40.61 27.75 5.23
N LEU A 97 -39.96 27.40 6.35
CA LEU A 97 -38.59 27.74 6.68
C LEU A 97 -37.69 26.68 6.06
N ALA A 98 -36.66 27.13 5.33
CA ALA A 98 -35.64 26.25 4.80
C ALA A 98 -35.07 25.37 5.93
N PRO A 99 -34.87 24.05 5.71
CA PRO A 99 -34.44 23.14 6.75
C PRO A 99 -33.12 23.63 7.35
N LEU A 100 -33.13 23.97 8.63
CA LEU A 100 -31.93 24.27 9.39
C LEU A 100 -31.15 22.96 9.56
N ARG A 101 -29.98 22.89 8.92
CA ARG A 101 -29.04 21.79 9.18
C ARG A 101 -28.66 21.80 10.66
N ILE A 102 -28.61 20.62 11.27
CA ILE A 102 -28.00 20.42 12.59
C ILE A 102 -26.65 21.14 12.57
N PRO A 103 -26.34 22.01 13.55
CA PRO A 103 -25.01 22.59 13.68
C PRO A 103 -24.03 21.44 13.83
N THR A 104 -23.37 21.07 12.73
CA THR A 104 -22.18 20.23 12.80
C THR A 104 -21.21 21.02 13.66
N ALA A 105 -20.66 20.39 14.69
CA ALA A 105 -19.62 20.98 15.50
C ALA A 105 -18.65 21.69 14.56
N ARG A 106 -18.44 22.99 14.81
CA ARG A 106 -17.54 23.86 14.06
C ARG A 106 -16.34 23.01 13.68
N GLN A 107 -16.24 22.64 12.41
CA GLN A 107 -15.04 22.01 11.89
C GLN A 107 -14.03 23.12 12.07
N GLU A 108 -13.24 23.05 13.15
CA GLU A 108 -12.15 23.98 13.34
C GLU A 108 -11.31 23.79 12.08
N ASP A 109 -11.34 24.81 11.23
CA ASP A 109 -10.35 25.05 10.20
C ASP A 109 -9.01 25.29 10.91
N GLY A 110 -8.51 24.27 11.62
CA GLY A 110 -7.10 24.13 11.89
C GLY A 110 -6.45 24.26 10.54
N SER A 111 -5.69 25.35 10.37
CA SER A 111 -5.19 25.79 9.07
C SER A 111 -4.69 24.59 8.28
N VAL A 112 -5.06 24.49 7.00
CA VAL A 112 -4.55 23.44 6.10
C VAL A 112 -3.00 23.37 6.12
N ALA A 113 -2.34 24.43 6.60
CA ALA A 113 -0.91 24.52 6.85
C ALA A 113 -0.37 23.67 8.02
N ASP A 114 -1.21 23.24 8.97
CA ASP A 114 -0.78 22.39 10.11
C ASP A 114 -1.05 20.89 9.88
N ARG A 115 -1.64 20.54 8.72
CA ARG A 115 -1.87 19.14 8.33
C ARG A 115 -0.62 18.59 7.64
N MET A 116 -0.05 17.55 8.23
CA MET A 116 1.09 16.83 7.66
C MET A 116 0.71 16.18 6.32
N ARG A 117 1.61 16.24 5.35
CA ARG A 117 1.48 15.66 4.01
C ARG A 117 2.36 14.44 3.91
N VAL A 118 1.74 13.32 3.56
CA VAL A 118 2.45 12.07 3.28
C VAL A 118 2.32 11.77 1.79
N GLY A 119 3.43 11.44 1.13
CA GLY A 119 3.46 10.97 -0.25
C GLY A 119 3.61 9.45 -0.34
N LEU A 120 3.00 8.82 -1.33
CA LEU A 120 3.19 7.39 -1.64
C LEU A 120 4.11 7.23 -2.85
N TRP A 121 5.12 6.37 -2.71
CA TRP A 121 6.14 6.09 -3.71
C TRP A 121 6.34 4.58 -3.85
N GLY A 122 6.58 4.10 -5.07
CA GLY A 122 6.86 2.70 -5.34
C GLY A 122 6.76 2.40 -6.84
N ALA A 123 7.52 1.40 -7.28
CA ALA A 123 7.56 0.99 -8.69
C ALA A 123 6.16 0.58 -9.22
N PRO A 124 5.92 0.54 -10.55
CA PRO A 124 4.76 -0.15 -11.10
C PRO A 124 4.62 -1.56 -10.49
N ARG A 125 3.36 -1.99 -10.29
CA ARG A 125 3.02 -3.32 -9.73
C ARG A 125 3.45 -3.59 -8.29
N SER A 126 4.01 -2.59 -7.59
CA SER A 126 4.38 -2.74 -6.18
C SER A 126 3.22 -2.85 -5.20
N GLY A 127 1.98 -2.76 -5.70
CA GLY A 127 0.77 -2.89 -4.89
C GLY A 127 0.24 -1.57 -4.32
N LYS A 128 0.67 -0.41 -4.83
CA LYS A 128 0.16 0.92 -4.42
C LYS A 128 -1.36 0.96 -4.34
N THR A 129 -2.06 0.78 -5.46
CA THR A 129 -3.53 0.83 -5.53
C THR A 129 -4.20 -0.15 -4.57
N THR A 130 -3.67 -1.37 -4.43
CA THR A 130 -4.20 -2.36 -3.48
C THR A 130 -3.97 -1.96 -2.02
N TYR A 131 -2.79 -1.41 -1.70
CA TYR A 131 -2.49 -0.85 -0.38
C TYR A 131 -3.49 0.25 -0.03
N LEU A 132 -3.77 1.17 -0.97
CA LEU A 132 -4.74 2.24 -0.75
C LEU A 132 -6.16 1.70 -0.56
N ALA A 133 -6.55 0.73 -1.39
CA ALA A 133 -7.85 0.09 -1.30
C ALA A 133 -8.07 -0.64 0.04
N ALA A 134 -6.99 -1.12 0.66
CA ALA A 134 -7.02 -1.79 1.95
C ALA A 134 -7.07 -0.85 3.16
N LEU A 135 -6.75 0.44 3.02
CA LEU A 135 -6.70 1.39 4.14
C LEU A 135 -8.02 1.52 4.92
N PRO A 136 -9.20 1.66 4.28
CA PRO A 136 -10.47 1.68 5.01
C PRO A 136 -10.72 0.40 5.82
N ILE A 137 -10.36 -0.75 5.24
CA ILE A 137 -10.53 -2.06 5.87
C ILE A 137 -9.64 -2.14 7.11
N ALA A 138 -8.37 -1.77 6.97
CA ALA A 138 -7.41 -1.73 8.07
C ALA A 138 -7.88 -0.79 9.20
N ALA A 139 -8.38 0.40 8.87
CA ALA A 139 -8.91 1.33 9.89
C ALA A 139 -10.13 0.78 10.64
N MET A 140 -11.07 0.14 9.93
CA MET A 140 -12.25 -0.50 10.54
C MET A 140 -11.87 -1.70 11.43
N GLN A 141 -10.81 -2.43 11.11
CA GLN A 141 -10.31 -3.54 11.92
C GLN A 141 -9.52 -3.04 13.13
N TYR A 142 -8.69 -2.00 12.95
CA TYR A 142 -7.93 -1.39 14.03
C TYR A 142 -8.82 -0.88 15.17
N GLN A 143 -9.99 -0.33 14.83
CA GLN A 143 -11.04 0.04 15.80
C GLN A 143 -11.55 -1.13 16.63
N ARG A 144 -11.74 -2.31 16.01
CA ARG A 144 -12.25 -3.52 16.68
C ARG A 144 -11.27 -4.10 17.70
N HIS A 145 -9.99 -3.81 17.54
CA HIS A 145 -8.94 -4.25 18.46
C HIS A 145 -8.61 -3.22 19.56
N GLU A 146 -9.42 -2.15 19.70
CA GLU A 146 -9.29 -1.08 20.70
C GLU A 146 -7.96 -0.30 20.64
N GLU A 147 -7.20 -0.40 19.55
CA GLU A 147 -5.88 0.24 19.42
C GLU A 147 -5.96 1.72 18.98
N GLY A 148 -7.16 2.20 18.65
CA GLY A 148 -7.47 3.60 18.30
C GLY A 148 -8.68 3.73 17.38
N ASN A 149 -9.30 4.90 17.35
CA ASN A 149 -10.41 5.19 16.44
C ASN A 149 -9.91 6.06 15.28
N TRP A 150 -9.51 5.42 14.18
CA TRP A 150 -9.11 6.12 12.95
C TRP A 150 -10.26 6.19 11.95
N LEU A 151 -10.54 7.40 11.48
CA LEU A 151 -11.50 7.71 10.44
C LEU A 151 -10.75 8.19 9.21
N ILE A 152 -11.07 7.59 8.06
CA ILE A 152 -10.50 7.93 6.76
C ILE A 152 -11.61 8.52 5.91
N GLY A 153 -11.39 9.72 5.37
CA GLY A 153 -12.36 10.41 4.52
C GLY A 153 -11.73 10.97 3.25
N GLY A 154 -12.44 10.83 2.13
CA GLY A 154 -12.13 11.50 0.87
C GLY A 154 -12.18 13.01 1.01
N MET A 155 -11.16 13.70 0.52
CA MET A 155 -11.14 15.17 0.41
C MET A 155 -11.58 15.66 -0.97
N THR A 156 -11.71 14.75 -1.94
CA THR A 156 -12.25 14.98 -3.28
C THR A 156 -13.34 13.96 -3.61
N ALA A 157 -14.14 14.21 -4.65
CA ALA A 157 -15.16 13.28 -5.10
C ALA A 157 -14.53 11.94 -5.54
N GLU A 158 -13.47 12.01 -6.34
CA GLU A 158 -12.72 10.86 -6.86
C GLU A 158 -12.15 10.02 -5.71
N SER A 159 -11.57 10.69 -4.71
CA SER A 159 -11.01 10.04 -3.53
C SER A 159 -12.09 9.36 -2.66
N SER A 160 -13.33 9.87 -2.65
CA SER A 160 -14.46 9.27 -1.92
C SER A 160 -15.01 8.07 -2.66
N ASP A 161 -15.20 8.20 -3.97
CA ASP A 161 -15.66 7.12 -4.85
C ASP A 161 -14.67 5.96 -4.83
N PHE A 162 -13.37 6.25 -4.88
CA PHE A 162 -12.32 5.24 -4.76
C PHE A 162 -12.43 4.45 -3.45
N LEU A 163 -12.60 5.12 -2.29
CA LEU A 163 -12.71 4.43 -0.99
C LEU A 163 -13.95 3.51 -0.96
N ASN A 164 -15.09 4.01 -1.45
CA ASN A 164 -16.35 3.24 -1.49
C ASN A 164 -16.25 2.00 -2.40
N ASN A 165 -15.69 2.19 -3.60
CA ASN A 165 -15.49 1.11 -4.56
C ASN A 165 -14.44 0.11 -4.07
N SER A 166 -13.38 0.58 -3.42
CA SER A 166 -12.30 -0.27 -2.90
C SER A 166 -12.77 -1.26 -1.85
N VAL A 167 -13.60 -0.82 -0.91
CA VAL A 167 -14.20 -1.70 0.09
C VAL A 167 -15.06 -2.76 -0.59
N THR A 168 -15.90 -2.37 -1.54
CA THR A 168 -16.74 -3.30 -2.30
C THR A 168 -15.90 -4.34 -3.05
N ASN A 169 -14.89 -3.90 -3.80
CA ASN A 169 -14.04 -4.77 -4.61
C ASN A 169 -13.32 -5.83 -3.75
N LEU A 170 -12.67 -5.40 -2.66
CA LEU A 170 -11.88 -6.29 -1.82
C LEU A 170 -12.73 -7.15 -0.87
N MET A 171 -13.75 -6.57 -0.22
CA MET A 171 -14.55 -7.26 0.80
C MET A 171 -15.71 -8.07 0.22
N ILE A 172 -16.34 -7.62 -0.86
CA ILE A 172 -17.54 -8.24 -1.41
C ILE A 172 -17.19 -9.01 -2.69
N GLU A 173 -16.60 -8.34 -3.67
CA GLU A 173 -16.34 -8.95 -4.98
C GLU A 173 -15.12 -9.88 -5.00
N ARG A 174 -14.27 -9.81 -3.97
CA ARG A 174 -13.02 -10.57 -3.87
C ARG A 174 -12.08 -10.34 -5.05
N ARG A 175 -12.07 -9.10 -5.56
CA ARG A 175 -11.27 -8.68 -6.72
C ARG A 175 -10.25 -7.64 -6.30
N PHE A 176 -9.08 -7.74 -6.90
CA PHE A 176 -8.11 -6.64 -6.85
C PHE A 176 -8.64 -5.45 -7.65
N PRO A 177 -8.33 -4.21 -7.22
CA PRO A 177 -8.60 -3.05 -8.06
C PRO A 177 -7.87 -3.19 -9.40
N PRO A 178 -8.46 -2.70 -10.51
CA PRO A 178 -7.82 -2.76 -11.82
C PRO A 178 -6.51 -1.95 -11.80
N ALA A 179 -5.63 -2.24 -12.76
CA ALA A 179 -4.42 -1.45 -12.95
C ALA A 179 -4.79 0.03 -13.20
N THR A 180 -4.08 0.94 -12.55
CA THR A 180 -4.29 2.37 -12.66
C THR A 180 -4.06 2.85 -14.10
N VAL A 181 -5.12 3.31 -14.77
CA VAL A 181 -5.06 3.78 -16.18
C VAL A 181 -4.90 5.29 -16.28
N ALA A 182 -5.37 6.03 -15.27
CA ALA A 182 -5.34 7.49 -15.24
C ALA A 182 -4.68 8.00 -13.96
N LEU A 183 -4.20 9.24 -14.02
CA LEU A 183 -3.60 9.88 -12.87
C LEU A 183 -4.67 10.56 -12.04
N ASP A 184 -5.08 9.91 -10.95
CA ASP A 184 -6.02 10.48 -10.02
C ASP A 184 -5.25 11.08 -8.85
N SER A 185 -5.28 12.42 -8.75
CA SER A 185 -4.81 13.13 -7.57
C SER A 185 -5.84 12.95 -6.47
N MET A 186 -5.59 11.99 -5.58
CA MET A 186 -6.47 11.68 -4.48
C MET A 186 -5.88 12.20 -3.17
N SER A 187 -6.70 12.94 -2.42
CA SER A 187 -6.33 13.39 -1.09
C SER A 187 -7.28 12.77 -0.07
N TRP A 188 -6.71 12.17 0.96
CA TRP A 188 -7.47 11.58 2.07
C TRP A 188 -7.10 12.25 3.37
N SER A 189 -8.12 12.54 4.18
CA SER A 189 -7.94 12.95 5.56
C SER A 189 -7.99 11.75 6.48
N PHE A 190 -7.00 11.65 7.35
CA PHE A 190 -6.94 10.69 8.44
C PHE A 190 -7.15 11.46 9.72
N ASN A 191 -8.14 11.07 10.52
CA ASN A 191 -8.38 11.68 11.82
C ASN A 191 -8.61 10.55 12.82
N GLY A 192 -7.95 10.59 13.95
CA GLY A 192 -8.20 9.60 14.98
C GLY A 192 -7.72 10.00 16.35
N GLN A 193 -8.02 9.13 17.31
CA GLN A 193 -7.52 9.27 18.67
C GLN A 193 -6.50 8.19 18.97
N GLU A 194 -5.38 8.59 19.54
CA GLU A 194 -4.31 7.70 19.94
C GLU A 194 -3.98 7.85 21.44
N PRO A 195 -3.50 6.79 22.10
CA PRO A 195 -2.95 6.92 23.44
C PRO A 195 -1.74 7.85 23.42
N GLY A 196 -1.68 8.81 24.35
CA GLY A 196 -0.51 9.68 24.50
C GLY A 196 0.78 8.89 24.73
N THR A 197 1.93 9.48 24.38
CA THR A 197 3.24 8.86 24.62
C THR A 197 3.82 9.26 25.99
N GLY A 198 4.59 8.37 26.62
CA GLY A 198 5.34 8.64 27.87
C GLY A 198 4.47 8.80 29.13
N LEU A 199 4.85 9.72 30.02
CA LEU A 199 4.15 10.04 31.29
C LEU A 199 2.69 10.47 31.09
N MET A 200 2.27 10.83 29.86
CA MET A 200 0.90 11.19 29.50
C MET A 200 0.11 10.05 28.82
N ARG A 201 0.51 8.78 28.99
CA ARG A 201 -0.16 7.60 28.39
C ARG A 201 -1.67 7.50 28.66
N ARG A 202 -2.16 8.15 29.71
CA ARG A 202 -3.58 8.16 30.10
C ARG A 202 -4.45 9.16 29.32
N ARG A 203 -3.88 10.08 28.55
CA ARG A 203 -4.67 11.02 27.73
C ARG A 203 -4.73 10.53 26.29
N LEU A 204 -5.94 10.27 25.80
CA LEU A 204 -6.22 10.15 24.37
C LEU A 204 -5.91 11.50 23.71
N ARG A 205 -5.19 11.45 22.59
CA ARG A 205 -4.79 12.61 21.80
C ARG A 205 -5.41 12.52 20.43
N GLU A 206 -5.92 13.65 19.94
CA GLU A 206 -6.34 13.77 18.55
C GLU A 206 -5.11 13.87 17.65
N ALA A 207 -5.06 12.99 16.67
CA ALA A 207 -4.06 12.93 15.63
C ALA A 207 -4.77 13.04 14.28
N GLY A 208 -4.17 13.79 13.35
CA GLY A 208 -4.73 13.90 12.02
C GLY A 208 -3.69 14.38 11.01
N PHE A 209 -3.79 13.87 9.79
CA PHE A 209 -2.90 14.19 8.68
C PHE A 209 -3.61 14.02 7.35
N VAL A 210 -3.03 14.58 6.30
CA VAL A 210 -3.50 14.41 4.92
C VAL A 210 -2.53 13.50 4.19
N LEU A 211 -3.07 12.42 3.66
CA LEU A 211 -2.37 11.57 2.74
C LEU A 211 -2.68 12.08 1.33
N GLU A 212 -1.68 12.68 0.70
CA GLU A 212 -1.79 13.13 -0.69
C GLU A 212 -1.16 12.05 -1.55
N ILE A 213 -1.95 11.46 -2.43
CA ILE A 213 -1.49 10.39 -3.30
C ILE A 213 -1.77 10.74 -4.73
N GLN A 214 -0.78 10.40 -5.53
CA GLN A 214 -0.92 10.33 -6.96
C GLN A 214 -0.83 8.85 -7.31
N ASP A 215 -1.99 8.20 -7.44
CA ASP A 215 -1.98 6.86 -8.01
C ASP A 215 -1.75 7.04 -9.49
N ALA A 216 -0.56 6.69 -9.91
CA ALA A 216 -0.09 6.92 -11.25
C ALA A 216 0.40 5.59 -11.82
N PRO A 217 0.09 5.28 -13.10
CA PRO A 217 0.71 4.15 -13.77
C PRO A 217 2.23 4.29 -13.66
N GLY A 218 2.97 3.20 -13.61
CA GLY A 218 4.43 3.28 -13.43
C GLY A 218 5.14 4.13 -14.50
N GLU A 219 4.55 4.21 -15.68
CA GLU A 219 4.98 5.05 -16.80
C GLU A 219 4.92 6.56 -16.49
N ALA A 220 4.07 6.98 -15.55
CA ALA A 220 3.93 8.38 -15.13
C ALA A 220 5.18 8.91 -14.43
N PHE A 221 6.06 8.04 -13.95
CA PHE A 221 7.31 8.40 -13.31
C PHE A 221 8.51 8.36 -14.26
N GLN A 222 8.29 8.09 -15.55
CA GLN A 222 9.36 8.20 -16.54
C GLN A 222 9.64 9.69 -16.80
N PRO A 223 10.92 10.10 -16.92
CA PRO A 223 11.27 11.51 -17.13
C PRO A 223 10.61 12.17 -18.35
N THR A 224 10.28 11.37 -19.36
CA THR A 224 9.60 11.79 -20.59
C THR A 224 8.10 12.00 -20.42
N ASN A 225 7.51 11.52 -19.31
CA ASN A 225 6.09 11.62 -19.08
C ASN A 225 5.74 13.02 -18.52
N PRO A 226 4.80 13.75 -19.13
CA PRO A 226 4.40 15.08 -18.64
C PRO A 226 3.86 15.06 -17.20
N MET A 227 3.42 13.90 -16.71
CA MET A 227 2.90 13.73 -15.36
C MET A 227 3.99 13.61 -14.30
N HIS A 228 5.22 13.29 -14.69
CA HIS A 228 6.33 13.04 -13.79
C HIS A 228 6.65 14.24 -12.89
N VAL A 229 6.62 15.43 -13.47
CA VAL A 229 6.87 16.68 -12.75
C VAL A 229 5.89 16.84 -11.60
N ARG A 230 4.59 16.54 -11.81
CA ARG A 230 3.54 16.65 -10.79
C ARG A 230 3.76 15.68 -9.63
N VAL A 231 4.19 14.45 -9.93
CA VAL A 231 4.49 13.46 -8.90
C VAL A 231 5.68 13.88 -8.05
N LEU A 232 6.76 14.33 -8.69
CA LEU A 232 7.93 14.84 -7.97
C LEU A 232 7.63 16.10 -7.17
N ASP A 233 6.80 16.99 -7.70
CA ASP A 233 6.28 18.19 -7.03
C ASP A 233 5.61 17.85 -5.70
N GLN A 234 4.81 16.79 -5.70
CA GLN A 234 4.08 16.34 -4.52
C GLN A 234 5.00 15.64 -3.53
N LEU A 235 5.86 14.73 -4.00
CA LEU A 235 6.85 14.07 -3.15
C LEU A 235 7.78 15.09 -2.48
N ALA A 236 8.21 16.13 -3.20
CA ALA A 236 9.08 17.19 -2.65
C ALA A 236 8.39 18.08 -1.60
N ARG A 237 7.06 18.20 -1.64
CA ARG A 237 6.26 18.97 -0.66
C ARG A 237 5.84 18.13 0.55
N ALA A 238 5.96 16.81 0.47
CA ALA A 238 5.61 15.92 1.57
C ALA A 238 6.58 16.09 2.75
N GLN A 239 6.11 15.84 3.98
CA GLN A 239 6.98 15.74 5.16
C GLN A 239 7.38 14.28 5.42
N GLY A 240 6.52 13.35 4.99
CA GLY A 240 6.71 11.91 5.13
C GLY A 240 6.47 11.18 3.81
N LEU A 241 7.14 10.05 3.63
CA LEU A 241 7.01 9.19 2.46
C LEU A 241 6.68 7.76 2.90
N ILE A 242 5.69 7.14 2.26
CA ILE A 242 5.54 5.69 2.24
C ILE A 242 6.22 5.18 0.99
N TYR A 243 7.21 4.31 1.13
CA TYR A 243 7.84 3.62 0.01
C TYR A 243 7.40 2.16 -0.01
N LEU A 244 6.67 1.73 -1.03
CA LEU A 244 6.30 0.34 -1.25
C LEU A 244 7.39 -0.37 -2.04
N PHE A 245 8.19 -1.15 -1.32
CA PHE A 245 9.19 -2.05 -1.88
C PHE A 245 8.52 -3.38 -2.22
N ASP A 246 8.54 -3.75 -3.50
CA ASP A 246 8.05 -5.04 -3.97
C ASP A 246 9.23 -5.99 -4.15
N PRO A 247 9.40 -6.97 -3.27
CA PRO A 247 10.45 -7.96 -3.44
C PRO A 247 10.15 -8.96 -4.56
N LEU A 248 8.92 -9.03 -5.08
CA LEU A 248 8.56 -9.96 -6.14
C LEU A 248 8.94 -9.40 -7.51
N GLY A 249 9.52 -10.25 -8.34
CA GLY A 249 9.94 -9.89 -9.69
C GLY A 249 10.86 -10.94 -10.27
N ASP A 250 10.92 -10.96 -11.61
CA ASP A 250 12.04 -11.54 -12.32
C ASP A 250 13.16 -10.49 -12.50
N ALA A 251 14.31 -10.91 -13.04
CA ALA A 251 15.45 -10.01 -13.22
C ALA A 251 15.11 -8.73 -14.02
N GLN A 252 14.19 -8.82 -14.99
CA GLN A 252 13.74 -7.67 -15.77
C GLN A 252 12.89 -6.72 -14.93
N THR A 253 11.91 -7.27 -14.20
CA THR A 253 11.04 -6.50 -13.29
C THR A 253 11.85 -5.84 -12.18
N ASP A 254 12.84 -6.53 -11.63
CA ASP A 254 13.73 -6.00 -10.60
C ASP A 254 14.57 -4.84 -11.14
N THR A 255 15.11 -4.98 -12.36
CA THR A 255 15.88 -3.92 -13.03
C THR A 255 15.04 -2.68 -13.29
N HIS A 256 13.79 -2.86 -13.74
CA HIS A 256 12.86 -1.75 -13.95
C HIS A 256 12.49 -1.06 -12.64
N SER A 257 12.21 -1.83 -11.57
CA SER A 257 11.91 -1.31 -10.24
C SER A 257 13.09 -0.52 -9.66
N LEU A 258 14.31 -1.01 -9.84
CA LEU A 258 15.53 -0.34 -9.42
C LEU A 258 15.76 0.97 -10.19
N THR A 259 15.61 0.93 -11.52
CA THR A 259 15.76 2.11 -12.38
C THR A 259 14.75 3.19 -11.98
N PHE A 260 13.50 2.80 -11.78
CA PHE A 260 12.45 3.67 -11.27
C PHE A 260 12.84 4.31 -9.94
N PHE A 261 13.30 3.51 -8.97
CA PHE A 261 13.71 3.98 -7.66
C PHE A 261 14.79 5.06 -7.75
N PHE A 262 15.90 4.80 -8.45
CA PHE A 262 16.99 5.76 -8.55
C PHE A 262 16.63 7.00 -9.38
N SER A 263 15.82 6.86 -10.43
CA SER A 263 15.37 8.02 -11.22
C SER A 263 14.58 8.98 -10.35
N THR A 264 13.55 8.49 -9.65
CA THR A 264 12.72 9.32 -8.76
C THR A 264 13.55 9.91 -7.62
N LEU A 265 14.43 9.12 -6.99
CA LEU A 265 15.23 9.56 -5.85
C LEU A 265 16.24 10.65 -6.23
N ASN A 266 16.92 10.50 -7.37
CA ASN A 266 17.86 11.50 -7.88
C ASN A 266 17.17 12.82 -8.20
N GLU A 267 16.01 12.75 -8.85
CA GLU A 267 15.27 13.95 -9.22
C GLU A 267 14.66 14.65 -8.01
N LEU A 268 14.11 13.89 -7.06
CA LEU A 268 13.64 14.40 -5.78
C LEU A 268 14.78 15.13 -5.03
N ASN A 269 15.95 14.50 -4.95
CA ASN A 269 17.15 15.08 -4.34
C ASN A 269 17.61 16.35 -5.04
N ASN A 270 17.69 16.36 -6.37
CA ASN A 270 18.03 17.55 -7.13
C ASN A 270 17.05 18.68 -6.87
N ARG A 271 15.74 18.37 -6.83
CA ARG A 271 14.69 19.35 -6.62
C ARG A 271 14.75 20.00 -5.25
N ILE A 272 14.94 19.20 -4.20
CA ILE A 272 15.04 19.70 -2.83
C ILE A 272 16.35 20.45 -2.61
N ARG A 273 17.45 19.97 -3.18
CA ARG A 273 18.74 20.67 -3.16
C ARG A 273 18.62 22.07 -3.78
N ASN A 274 17.99 22.17 -4.95
CA ASN A 274 17.81 23.44 -5.65
C ASN A 274 16.91 24.42 -4.87
N ALA A 275 15.99 23.90 -4.06
CA ALA A 275 15.17 24.68 -3.14
C ALA A 275 15.86 24.97 -1.79
N GLY A 276 17.11 24.53 -1.58
CA GLY A 276 17.84 24.70 -0.32
C GLY A 276 17.27 23.89 0.86
N GLY A 277 16.43 22.88 0.58
CA GLY A 277 15.64 22.15 1.59
C GLY A 277 16.34 20.95 2.22
N HIS A 278 17.62 20.71 1.94
CA HIS A 278 18.36 19.61 2.55
C HIS A 278 18.57 19.82 4.05
N ASP A 279 18.54 18.71 4.79
CA ASP A 279 18.85 18.68 6.20
C ASP A 279 20.17 17.91 6.38
N ARG A 280 21.24 18.61 6.74
CA ARG A 280 22.61 18.07 6.88
C ARG A 280 23.06 17.23 5.67
N GLY A 281 22.76 17.72 4.46
CA GLY A 281 23.16 17.07 3.20
C GLY A 281 22.31 15.87 2.79
N ARG A 282 21.23 15.57 3.51
CA ARG A 282 20.29 14.49 3.22
C ARG A 282 18.88 15.04 2.98
N LEU A 283 18.02 14.19 2.40
CA LEU A 283 16.61 14.48 2.24
C LEU A 283 15.93 14.65 3.61
N PRO A 284 15.06 15.67 3.78
CA PRO A 284 14.47 15.98 5.07
C PRO A 284 13.33 15.03 5.48
N HIS A 285 12.84 14.21 4.56
CA HIS A 285 11.64 13.38 4.75
C HIS A 285 11.81 12.33 5.85
N HIS A 286 10.72 12.04 6.54
CA HIS A 286 10.55 10.75 7.22
C HIS A 286 10.09 9.69 6.22
N VAL A 287 10.59 8.47 6.34
CA VAL A 287 10.24 7.37 5.42
C VAL A 287 9.73 6.17 6.20
N SER A 288 8.64 5.58 5.73
CA SER A 288 8.23 4.22 6.10
C SER A 288 8.37 3.34 4.86
N VAL A 289 9.27 2.37 4.93
CA VAL A 289 9.51 1.37 3.88
C VAL A 289 8.61 0.18 4.16
N CYS A 290 7.62 -0.02 3.30
CA CYS A 290 6.67 -1.11 3.38
C CYS A 290 7.10 -2.21 2.41
N ILE A 291 7.55 -3.33 2.95
CA ILE A 291 7.90 -4.55 2.21
C ILE A 291 6.58 -5.21 1.84
N ALA A 292 6.12 -4.95 0.62
CA ALA A 292 4.80 -5.31 0.16
C ALA A 292 4.65 -6.82 -0.08
N LYS A 293 3.39 -7.26 -0.15
CA LYS A 293 3.01 -8.64 -0.50
C LYS A 293 3.61 -9.69 0.44
N PHE A 294 3.69 -9.36 1.73
CA PHE A 294 4.19 -10.28 2.75
C PHE A 294 3.36 -11.58 2.86
N ASP A 295 2.12 -11.57 2.36
CA ASP A 295 1.24 -12.74 2.24
C ASP A 295 1.61 -13.70 1.10
N HIS A 296 2.47 -13.27 0.17
CA HIS A 296 2.83 -14.09 -0.98
C HIS A 296 3.77 -15.24 -0.57
N PRO A 297 3.55 -16.49 -1.02
CA PRO A 297 4.37 -17.65 -0.63
C PRO A 297 5.87 -17.45 -0.81
N GLU A 298 6.29 -16.84 -1.92
CA GLU A 298 7.70 -16.54 -2.18
C GLU A 298 8.34 -15.56 -1.19
N ILE A 299 7.56 -14.77 -0.43
CA ILE A 299 8.11 -13.88 0.60
C ILE A 299 7.92 -14.50 1.97
N PHE A 300 6.73 -15.02 2.22
CA PHE A 300 6.33 -15.52 3.51
C PHE A 300 7.10 -16.76 3.94
N GLU A 301 7.20 -17.79 3.10
CA GLU A 301 7.83 -19.05 3.51
C GLU A 301 9.32 -18.91 3.81
N PRO A 302 10.12 -18.21 2.98
CA PRO A 302 11.52 -17.97 3.31
C PRO A 302 11.68 -17.21 4.63
N ALA A 303 10.82 -16.21 4.89
CA ALA A 303 10.85 -15.46 6.15
C ALA A 303 10.55 -16.35 7.37
N VAL A 304 9.56 -17.25 7.26
CA VAL A 304 9.24 -18.24 8.30
C VAL A 304 10.42 -19.19 8.53
N LYS A 305 10.99 -19.76 7.45
CA LYS A 305 12.12 -20.70 7.53
C LYS A 305 13.36 -20.07 8.16
N ALA A 306 13.56 -18.77 7.94
CA ALA A 306 14.66 -18.00 8.52
C ALA A 306 14.37 -17.45 9.94
N GLY A 307 13.19 -17.71 10.50
CA GLY A 307 12.86 -17.33 11.89
C GLY A 307 12.48 -15.86 12.09
N TRP A 308 12.11 -15.14 11.03
CA TRP A 308 11.72 -13.72 11.11
C TRP A 308 10.27 -13.49 11.53
N VAL A 309 9.44 -14.54 11.47
CA VAL A 309 7.99 -14.45 11.61
C VAL A 309 7.56 -14.97 12.97
N THR A 310 6.76 -14.16 13.67
CA THR A 310 6.02 -14.55 14.86
C THR A 310 4.54 -14.63 14.54
N GLN A 311 3.75 -15.22 15.42
CA GLN A 311 2.32 -15.33 15.27
C GLN A 311 1.63 -14.82 16.53
N ASP A 312 0.58 -14.01 16.36
CA ASP A 312 -0.23 -13.56 17.49
C ASP A 312 -0.88 -14.78 18.18
N THR A 313 -0.97 -14.77 19.51
CA THR A 313 -1.53 -15.90 20.28
C THR A 313 -3.05 -15.81 20.46
N VAL A 314 -3.67 -14.73 19.99
CA VAL A 314 -5.08 -14.40 20.20
C VAL A 314 -5.69 -13.88 18.89
N GLY A 315 -7.01 -13.97 18.76
CA GLY A 315 -7.74 -13.49 17.58
C GLY A 315 -7.46 -14.35 16.35
N ALA A 316 -7.24 -13.70 15.20
CA ALA A 316 -6.97 -14.39 13.95
C ALA A 316 -5.59 -15.08 13.89
N GLN A 317 -4.74 -14.86 14.90
CA GLN A 317 -3.39 -15.40 15.00
C GLN A 317 -2.60 -15.15 13.71
N LEU A 318 -2.64 -13.90 13.22
CA LEU A 318 -1.98 -13.56 11.97
C LEU A 318 -0.46 -13.59 12.17
N PRO A 319 0.30 -14.07 11.17
CA PRO A 319 1.74 -14.03 11.24
C PRO A 319 2.24 -12.61 10.91
N ARG A 320 3.27 -12.17 11.63
CA ARG A 320 3.84 -10.82 11.53
C ARG A 320 5.35 -10.87 11.70
N VAL A 321 6.05 -9.90 11.12
CA VAL A 321 7.43 -9.59 11.52
C VAL A 321 7.36 -8.60 12.68
N PRO A 322 7.92 -8.92 13.86
CA PRO A 322 7.95 -7.98 14.98
C PRO A 322 8.59 -6.65 14.60
N SER A 323 8.02 -5.54 15.06
CA SER A 323 8.47 -4.18 14.70
C SER A 323 9.95 -3.92 15.01
N HIS A 324 10.47 -4.50 16.10
CA HIS A 324 11.88 -4.38 16.48
C HIS A 324 12.83 -5.20 15.59
N LEU A 325 12.33 -6.18 14.84
CA LEU A 325 13.10 -6.98 13.88
C LEU A 325 12.94 -6.51 12.44
N ALA A 326 12.02 -5.59 12.15
CA ALA A 326 11.64 -5.24 10.78
C ALA A 326 12.81 -4.66 9.96
N ASP A 327 13.73 -3.92 10.59
CA ASP A 327 14.96 -3.45 9.92
C ASP A 327 15.87 -4.63 9.56
N SER A 328 16.21 -5.48 10.53
CA SER A 328 17.04 -6.67 10.30
C SER A 328 16.41 -7.64 9.28
N TYR A 329 15.08 -7.77 9.27
CA TYR A 329 14.36 -8.52 8.26
C TYR A 329 14.54 -7.92 6.86
N PHE A 330 14.45 -6.59 6.71
CA PHE A 330 14.72 -5.94 5.43
C PHE A 330 16.17 -6.12 4.98
N GLN A 331 17.13 -6.05 5.91
CA GLN A 331 18.55 -6.31 5.62
C GLN A 331 18.75 -7.72 5.08
N TRP A 332 18.25 -8.72 5.79
CA TRP A 332 18.30 -10.12 5.37
C TRP A 332 17.64 -10.33 3.99
N LEU A 333 16.47 -9.72 3.77
CA LEU A 333 15.77 -9.81 2.49
C LEU A 333 16.63 -9.29 1.32
N CYS A 334 17.36 -8.19 1.55
CA CYS A 334 18.25 -7.60 0.55
C CYS A 334 19.54 -8.41 0.35
N ASP A 335 20.16 -8.84 1.44
CA ASP A 335 21.48 -9.46 1.39
C ASP A 335 21.40 -10.92 0.96
N ASP A 336 20.48 -11.69 1.54
CA ASP A 336 20.49 -13.15 1.46
C ASP A 336 19.43 -13.71 0.51
N TYR A 337 18.33 -12.98 0.27
CA TYR A 337 17.19 -13.51 -0.48
C TYR A 337 17.03 -12.93 -1.89
N ARG A 338 16.98 -11.60 -2.06
CA ARG A 338 16.73 -10.95 -3.37
C ARG A 338 17.98 -10.48 -4.10
N GLY A 339 19.11 -10.35 -3.41
CA GLY A 339 20.41 -10.14 -4.03
C GLY A 339 20.68 -8.70 -4.47
N ALA A 340 21.46 -8.52 -5.53
CA ALA A 340 22.16 -7.27 -5.83
C ALA A 340 21.25 -6.04 -6.02
N THR A 341 20.11 -6.18 -6.71
CA THR A 341 19.17 -5.07 -6.96
C THR A 341 18.53 -4.57 -5.66
N ALA A 342 18.12 -5.47 -4.78
CA ALA A 342 17.54 -5.13 -3.48
C ALA A 342 18.57 -4.43 -2.57
N ARG A 343 19.84 -4.89 -2.57
CA ARG A 343 20.93 -4.21 -1.85
C ARG A 343 21.11 -2.76 -2.31
N LEU A 344 21.05 -2.51 -3.62
CA LEU A 344 21.15 -1.15 -4.16
C LEU A 344 20.00 -0.25 -3.71
N VAL A 345 18.77 -0.77 -3.58
CA VAL A 345 17.64 0.00 -3.01
C VAL A 345 17.94 0.37 -1.55
N ARG A 346 18.37 -0.59 -0.74
CA ARG A 346 18.78 -0.33 0.65
C ARG A 346 19.87 0.74 0.72
N ASP A 347 20.93 0.59 -0.08
CA ASP A 347 22.07 1.50 -0.05
C ASP A 347 21.66 2.91 -0.50
N GLY A 348 20.74 3.00 -1.48
CA GLY A 348 20.12 4.27 -1.87
C GLY A 348 19.31 4.91 -0.75
N LEU A 349 18.47 4.16 -0.03
CA LEU A 349 17.75 4.68 1.14
C LEU A 349 18.72 5.22 2.20
N ALA A 350 19.77 4.45 2.50
CA ALA A 350 20.80 4.82 3.48
C ALA A 350 21.69 5.98 3.02
N ALA A 351 21.84 6.21 1.71
CA ALA A 351 22.63 7.32 1.18
C ALA A 351 21.86 8.65 1.16
N TYR A 352 20.56 8.61 0.87
CA TYR A 352 19.77 9.84 0.64
C TYR A 352 18.99 10.31 1.87
N PHE A 353 18.56 9.40 2.75
CA PHE A 353 17.74 9.74 3.91
C PHE A 353 18.54 9.65 5.22
N HIS A 354 18.04 10.30 6.27
CA HIS A 354 18.56 10.16 7.63
C HIS A 354 18.19 8.77 8.18
N PRO A 355 19.16 7.95 8.65
CA PRO A 355 18.87 6.60 9.15
C PRO A 355 17.80 6.57 10.26
N GLU A 356 17.82 7.57 11.16
CA GLU A 356 16.83 7.70 12.24
C GLU A 356 15.41 8.05 11.76
N ARG A 357 15.28 8.48 10.50
CA ARG A 357 14.00 8.85 9.88
C ARG A 357 13.41 7.74 9.02
N VAL A 358 14.10 6.61 8.84
CA VAL A 358 13.61 5.44 8.09
C VAL A 358 13.12 4.37 9.05
N LYS A 359 11.93 3.81 8.79
CA LYS A 359 11.38 2.65 9.49
C LYS A 359 10.87 1.63 8.48
N TYR A 360 10.87 0.35 8.87
CA TYR A 360 10.55 -0.77 7.99
C TYR A 360 9.33 -1.52 8.51
N TYR A 361 8.52 -2.03 7.60
CA TYR A 361 7.30 -2.78 7.90
C TYR A 361 7.14 -3.92 6.90
N ALA A 362 6.89 -5.14 7.38
CA ALA A 362 6.39 -6.21 6.53
C ALA A 362 4.88 -6.02 6.35
N THR A 363 4.45 -5.73 5.12
CA THR A 363 3.09 -5.27 4.84
C THR A 363 2.36 -6.24 3.92
N SER A 364 1.09 -6.50 4.25
CA SER A 364 0.16 -7.20 3.36
C SER A 364 -1.15 -6.42 3.27
N ALA A 365 -1.55 -6.07 2.05
CA ALA A 365 -2.79 -5.34 1.80
C ALA A 365 -4.04 -6.23 1.94
N ILE A 366 -3.92 -7.53 1.69
CA ILE A 366 -5.05 -8.47 1.73
C ILE A 366 -4.96 -9.46 2.90
N GLY A 367 -3.83 -9.53 3.58
CA GLY A 367 -3.59 -10.51 4.64
C GLY A 367 -3.53 -11.94 4.16
N PHE A 368 -3.61 -12.85 5.12
CA PHE A 368 -3.58 -14.28 4.91
C PHE A 368 -4.98 -14.88 4.85
N ARG A 369 -5.09 -16.04 4.20
CA ARG A 369 -6.29 -16.83 4.23
C ARG A 369 -6.51 -17.37 5.62
N LEU A 370 -7.71 -17.17 6.14
CA LEU A 370 -8.14 -17.74 7.42
C LEU A 370 -9.00 -18.98 7.18
N ASN A 371 -8.91 -19.93 8.11
CA ASN A 371 -9.77 -21.11 8.12
C ASN A 371 -11.22 -20.75 8.55
N PRO A 372 -12.18 -21.70 8.53
CA PRO A 372 -13.55 -21.43 8.96
C PRO A 372 -13.70 -20.97 10.42
N GLN A 373 -12.72 -21.27 11.28
CA GLN A 373 -12.65 -20.77 12.66
C GLN A 373 -12.06 -19.36 12.75
N HIS A 374 -11.79 -18.71 11.61
CA HIS A 374 -11.18 -17.40 11.50
C HIS A 374 -9.78 -17.35 12.10
N VAL A 375 -9.01 -18.43 11.95
CA VAL A 375 -7.62 -18.55 12.44
C VAL A 375 -6.70 -18.88 11.26
N PHE A 376 -5.48 -18.33 11.29
CA PHE A 376 -4.44 -18.63 10.31
C PHE A 376 -4.07 -20.13 10.29
N ASP A 377 -3.96 -20.70 9.09
CA ASP A 377 -3.49 -22.08 8.89
C ASP A 377 -2.30 -22.10 7.91
N TYR A 378 -1.11 -22.42 8.44
CA TYR A 378 0.14 -22.48 7.67
C TYR A 378 0.13 -23.49 6.51
N ARG A 379 -0.81 -24.44 6.47
CA ARG A 379 -0.93 -25.40 5.36
C ARG A 379 -1.68 -24.82 4.17
N LYS A 380 -2.48 -23.75 4.38
CA LYS A 380 -3.36 -23.16 3.37
C LYS A 380 -3.57 -21.66 3.64
N TYR A 381 -2.47 -20.91 3.65
CA TYR A 381 -2.47 -19.49 4.03
C TYR A 381 -2.56 -18.51 2.86
N ALA A 382 -2.27 -18.93 1.63
CA ALA A 382 -2.31 -18.04 0.47
C ALA A 382 -3.74 -17.54 0.26
N ASN A 383 -3.93 -16.22 0.33
CA ASN A 383 -5.25 -15.59 0.18
C ASN A 383 -5.57 -15.21 -1.27
N VAL A 384 -4.79 -15.70 -2.22
CA VAL A 384 -4.98 -15.48 -3.65
C VAL A 384 -5.09 -16.82 -4.36
N GLU A 385 -6.09 -16.94 -5.22
CA GLU A 385 -6.25 -18.05 -6.15
C GLU A 385 -6.50 -17.51 -7.56
N ILE A 386 -6.10 -18.29 -8.58
CA ILE A 386 -6.35 -17.93 -9.98
C ILE A 386 -7.66 -18.58 -10.40
N VAL A 387 -8.65 -17.75 -10.73
CA VAL A 387 -9.97 -18.18 -11.22
C VAL A 387 -10.16 -17.59 -12.61
N ASN A 388 -10.32 -18.44 -13.63
CA ASN A 388 -10.43 -18.03 -15.03
C ASN A 388 -9.26 -17.14 -15.51
N GLY A 389 -8.05 -17.39 -15.02
CA GLY A 389 -6.86 -16.60 -15.36
C GLY A 389 -6.74 -15.26 -14.61
N GLU A 390 -7.71 -14.91 -13.76
CA GLU A 390 -7.67 -13.70 -12.94
C GLU A 390 -7.34 -14.04 -11.47
N PRO A 391 -6.50 -13.23 -10.80
CA PRO A 391 -6.29 -13.37 -9.36
C PRO A 391 -7.54 -12.94 -8.57
N ARG A 392 -7.97 -13.79 -7.64
CA ARG A 392 -9.11 -13.57 -6.74
C ARG A 392 -8.73 -13.82 -5.29
N ILE A 393 -9.38 -13.07 -4.41
CA ILE A 393 -9.13 -13.15 -2.97
C ILE A 393 -9.98 -14.29 -2.37
N CYS A 394 -9.36 -15.23 -1.67
CA CYS A 394 -10.08 -16.40 -1.15
C CYS A 394 -11.03 -16.06 0.01
N THR A 395 -10.59 -15.22 0.94
CA THR A 395 -11.35 -14.86 2.17
C THR A 395 -11.36 -13.36 2.42
N SER A 396 -12.08 -12.92 3.45
CA SER A 396 -12.05 -11.50 3.88
C SER A 396 -10.62 -11.02 4.08
N PRO A 397 -10.26 -9.88 3.47
CA PRO A 397 -8.98 -9.24 3.75
C PRO A 397 -8.80 -8.94 5.23
N GLU A 398 -7.63 -9.30 5.75
CA GLU A 398 -7.16 -8.93 7.10
C GLU A 398 -5.78 -8.28 6.94
N PRO A 399 -5.72 -6.99 6.53
CA PRO A 399 -4.47 -6.32 6.20
C PRO A 399 -3.52 -6.26 7.40
N ILE A 400 -2.22 -6.32 7.11
CA ILE A 400 -1.14 -6.34 8.11
C ILE A 400 -0.22 -5.17 7.83
N ASN A 401 0.02 -4.30 8.82
CA ASN A 401 0.90 -3.15 8.70
C ASN A 401 0.55 -2.25 7.49
N VAL A 402 -0.73 -1.92 7.34
CA VAL A 402 -1.24 -1.01 6.28
C VAL A 402 -1.57 0.37 6.85
N LEU A 403 -2.12 0.43 8.05
CA LEU A 403 -2.43 1.71 8.72
C LEU A 403 -1.24 2.17 9.58
N GLU A 404 -0.60 1.22 10.24
CA GLU A 404 0.49 1.40 11.19
C GLU A 404 1.69 2.20 10.63
N PRO A 405 2.13 1.98 9.37
CA PRO A 405 3.19 2.79 8.79
C PRO A 405 2.84 4.27 8.63
N LEU A 406 1.55 4.61 8.51
CA LEU A 406 1.08 6.00 8.38
C LEU A 406 0.95 6.67 9.76
N THR A 407 0.38 5.97 10.73
CA THR A 407 0.19 6.51 12.09
C THR A 407 1.51 6.67 12.83
N ASP A 408 2.45 5.74 12.66
CA ASP A 408 3.81 5.91 13.18
C ASP A 408 4.57 7.04 12.48
N LEU A 409 4.39 7.19 11.16
CA LEU A 409 5.02 8.28 10.40
C LEU A 409 4.55 9.65 10.89
N GLU A 410 3.24 9.84 11.11
CA GLU A 410 2.68 11.04 11.74
C GLU A 410 3.36 11.32 13.08
N ARG A 411 3.43 10.31 13.96
CA ARG A 411 4.00 10.43 15.30
C ARG A 411 5.47 10.89 15.24
N ARG A 412 6.25 10.29 14.34
CA ARG A 412 7.68 10.62 14.15
C ARG A 412 7.89 12.02 13.58
N MET A 413 7.04 12.45 12.64
CA MET A 413 7.06 13.81 12.11
C MET A 413 6.73 14.84 13.20
N ARG A 414 5.70 14.57 14.02
CA ARG A 414 5.30 15.45 15.13
C ARG A 414 6.41 15.59 16.18
N ALA A 415 7.01 14.47 16.58
CA ALA A 415 8.10 14.45 17.55
C ALA A 415 9.33 15.24 17.09
N SER A 416 9.58 15.26 15.78
CA SER A 416 10.68 16.03 15.19
C SER A 416 10.35 17.53 15.06
N GLY A 417 9.08 17.88 14.84
CA GLY A 417 8.61 19.26 14.78
C GLY A 417 8.61 19.99 16.14
N THR A 418 8.31 19.28 17.24
CA THR A 418 8.29 19.87 18.59
C THR A 418 9.69 20.19 19.12
N GLY A 419 10.73 19.46 18.70
CA GLY A 419 12.13 19.76 19.05
C GLY A 419 12.68 21.06 18.43
N ARG A 420 12.03 21.57 17.38
CA ARG A 420 12.49 22.76 16.63
C ARG A 420 11.97 24.08 17.20
N LYS A 421 10.94 24.06 18.07
CA LYS A 421 10.36 25.25 18.73
C LYS A 421 11.10 25.67 20.02
N GLY A 422 12.15 24.95 20.44
CA GLY A 422 12.78 25.12 21.76
C GLY A 422 14.20 25.70 21.80
N ARG A 423 14.79 26.13 20.67
CA ARG A 423 16.10 26.80 20.67
C ARG A 423 15.96 28.24 20.18
N PRO A 424 15.95 29.24 21.08
CA PRO A 424 16.30 30.59 20.68
C PRO A 424 17.78 30.60 20.28
N TRP A 425 18.08 31.35 19.22
CA TRP A 425 19.44 31.63 18.77
C TRP A 425 20.24 32.37 19.83
#